data_AF-A0A4U0NYQ1-F1
#
_entry.id   AF-A0A4U0NYQ1-F1
#
_cell.length_a   1.000
_cell.length_b   1.000
_cell.length_c   1.000
_cell.angle_alpha   90.00
_cell.angle_beta   90.00
_cell.angle_gamma   90.00
#
_symmetry.space_group_name_H-M   'P 1'
#
loop_
_entity.id
_entity.type
_entity.pdbx_description
1 polymer ?
#
loop_
_entity_poly.entity_id
_entity_poly.type
_entity_poly.pdbx_seq_one_letter_code
_entity_poly.pdbx_strand_id
1 'polypeptide(L)'
;MSRAAGGTGAAADARPGQPGQSGQPGQPGLEQPGQSGQPVQAAPERRGRPRSAAADTAIIEAVLRMIENGASIGELSMERIAREAGVGKATVYRRWPGKGALMLDVMRSLDETGPPLDGASLRDDLVSLLEFLRRRGLAKRNSAVMRTVVSHVQAQPELWAEYHNTVVRARHEALIDVLRRGVANGEIRADHDVETIADLFVGPMLARAILHEWKELPEGLAEDIVDMVLEGVRP
;
A
#
# COMPACT_ATOMS: atom_id res chain seq x y z
N MET A 1 -15.38 -47.75 -26.36
CA MET A 1 -16.80 -47.56 -26.72
C MET A 1 -17.29 -46.34 -25.96
N SER A 2 -17.94 -45.32 -26.51
CA SER A 2 -18.35 -44.99 -27.86
C SER A 2 -18.76 -43.51 -27.79
N ARG A 3 -18.52 -42.78 -28.89
CA ARG A 3 -19.35 -41.73 -29.52
C ARG A 3 -20.66 -41.32 -28.84
N ALA A 4 -21.27 -40.16 -29.06
CA ALA A 4 -21.03 -38.90 -29.78
C ALA A 4 -22.43 -38.26 -29.96
N ALA A 5 -22.44 -36.96 -30.23
CA ALA A 5 -23.30 -36.30 -31.21
C ALA A 5 -24.79 -36.02 -30.93
N GLY A 6 -25.16 -34.81 -31.38
CA GLY A 6 -26.48 -34.45 -31.91
C GLY A 6 -27.33 -33.66 -30.93
N GLY A 7 -27.89 -32.49 -31.24
CA GLY A 7 -27.96 -31.75 -32.50
C GLY A 7 -29.01 -30.64 -32.36
N THR A 8 -28.77 -29.53 -33.04
CA THR A 8 -29.72 -28.67 -33.80
C THR A 8 -31.18 -28.52 -33.36
N GLY A 9 -31.63 -27.27 -33.28
CA GLY A 9 -33.06 -26.91 -33.41
C GLY A 9 -33.30 -25.41 -33.31
N ALA A 10 -33.62 -24.79 -34.44
CA ALA A 10 -33.93 -23.38 -34.61
C ALA A 10 -35.45 -23.08 -34.44
N ALA A 11 -35.78 -21.79 -34.53
CA ALA A 11 -37.12 -21.17 -34.68
C ALA A 11 -37.95 -21.06 -33.38
N ALA A 12 -38.85 -20.11 -33.17
CA ALA A 12 -39.20 -18.80 -33.71
C ALA A 12 -40.51 -18.43 -32.96
N ASP A 13 -40.64 -17.22 -32.41
CA ASP A 13 -41.94 -16.55 -32.16
C ASP A 13 -41.63 -15.13 -31.63
N ALA A 14 -41.87 -14.03 -32.35
CA ALA A 14 -43.11 -13.43 -32.85
C ALA A 14 -43.76 -12.41 -31.87
N ARG A 15 -43.54 -11.13 -32.22
CA ARG A 15 -44.48 -9.98 -32.20
C ARG A 15 -44.82 -9.30 -30.85
N PRO A 16 -45.49 -8.13 -30.87
CA PRO A 16 -45.35 -6.92 -31.72
C PRO A 16 -45.25 -5.63 -30.83
N GLY A 17 -44.66 -4.52 -31.28
CA GLY A 17 -45.30 -3.52 -32.15
C GLY A 17 -45.56 -2.22 -31.39
N GLN A 18 -45.15 -1.06 -31.93
CA GLN A 18 -45.84 0.23 -31.79
C GLN A 18 -45.33 1.22 -32.85
N PRO A 19 -46.16 2.19 -33.27
CA PRO A 19 -46.21 2.72 -34.63
C PRO A 19 -45.43 4.02 -34.83
N GLY A 20 -45.16 4.32 -36.11
CA GLY A 20 -44.54 5.55 -36.57
C GLY A 20 -45.51 6.69 -36.93
N GLN A 21 -44.90 7.80 -37.34
CA GLN A 21 -45.31 8.82 -38.33
C GLN A 21 -44.21 9.91 -38.27
N SER A 22 -43.31 10.09 -39.23
CA SER A 22 -43.47 10.56 -40.63
C SER A 22 -44.04 11.97 -40.75
N GLY A 23 -43.21 12.95 -41.14
CA GLY A 23 -43.65 14.27 -41.59
C GLY A 23 -42.55 15.37 -41.63
N GLN A 24 -41.68 15.33 -42.64
CA GLN A 24 -40.87 16.47 -43.14
C GLN A 24 -41.71 17.32 -44.15
N PRO A 25 -41.22 18.42 -44.76
CA PRO A 25 -40.16 19.40 -44.42
C PRO A 25 -40.59 20.89 -44.67
N GLY A 26 -39.72 21.86 -44.32
CA GLY A 26 -39.82 23.24 -44.81
C GLY A 26 -38.71 24.16 -44.29
N GLN A 27 -37.83 24.62 -45.17
CA GLN A 27 -36.92 25.78 -45.02
C GLN A 27 -37.17 26.71 -46.22
N PRO A 28 -36.63 27.96 -46.33
CA PRO A 28 -35.85 28.78 -45.39
C PRO A 28 -36.35 30.26 -45.28
N GLY A 29 -35.79 31.04 -44.36
CA GLY A 29 -35.93 32.50 -44.33
C GLY A 29 -34.81 33.15 -43.49
N LEU A 30 -33.98 33.95 -44.14
CA LEU A 30 -32.83 34.67 -43.59
C LEU A 30 -33.28 35.89 -42.77
N GLU A 31 -32.67 36.11 -41.60
CA GLU A 31 -32.45 37.45 -41.00
C GLU A 31 -31.45 37.35 -39.81
N GLN A 32 -30.37 38.16 -39.87
CA GLN A 32 -29.42 38.50 -38.79
C GLN A 32 -29.61 40.01 -38.47
N PRO A 33 -28.94 40.64 -37.47
CA PRO A 33 -28.35 40.21 -36.19
C PRO A 33 -28.77 41.13 -35.01
N GLY A 34 -28.49 40.74 -33.74
CA GLY A 34 -28.78 41.62 -32.59
C GLY A 34 -28.13 41.23 -31.27
N GLN A 35 -26.88 41.70 -31.08
CA GLN A 35 -26.30 42.25 -29.84
C GLN A 35 -26.36 41.50 -28.49
N SER A 36 -25.14 41.09 -28.07
CA SER A 36 -24.54 41.25 -26.73
C SER A 36 -25.20 40.56 -25.52
N GLY A 37 -24.69 39.37 -25.21
CA GLY A 37 -24.56 38.86 -23.84
C GLY A 37 -23.13 38.39 -23.63
N GLN A 38 -22.34 39.13 -22.84
CA GLN A 38 -21.01 38.70 -22.42
C GLN A 38 -21.13 37.36 -21.65
N PRO A 39 -20.28 36.36 -21.90
CA PRO A 39 -20.17 35.25 -20.97
C PRO A 39 -19.52 35.79 -19.69
N VAL A 40 -20.28 35.78 -18.59
CA VAL A 40 -19.73 35.98 -17.24
C VAL A 40 -18.69 34.89 -17.04
N GLN A 41 -17.41 35.25 -17.14
CA GLN A 41 -16.32 34.39 -16.72
C GLN A 41 -16.47 34.17 -15.22
N ALA A 42 -17.06 33.03 -14.84
CA ALA A 42 -16.96 32.52 -13.49
C ALA A 42 -15.46 32.34 -13.20
N ALA A 43 -14.95 33.16 -12.27
CA ALA A 43 -13.61 32.98 -11.74
C ALA A 43 -13.46 31.52 -11.28
N PRO A 44 -12.33 30.85 -11.54
CA PRO A 44 -12.14 29.49 -11.07
C PRO A 44 -12.19 29.54 -9.54
N GLU A 45 -13.23 28.92 -8.97
CA GLU A 45 -13.29 28.61 -7.55
C GLU A 45 -11.97 27.95 -7.19
N ARG A 46 -11.31 28.49 -6.15
CA ARG A 46 -10.04 27.98 -5.63
C ARG A 46 -10.23 26.52 -5.24
N ARG A 47 -9.94 25.64 -6.19
CA ARG A 47 -9.89 24.19 -6.03
C ARG A 47 -8.91 23.91 -4.90
N GLY A 48 -9.45 23.53 -3.73
CA GLY A 48 -8.67 23.38 -2.51
C GLY A 48 -7.48 22.45 -2.69
N ARG A 49 -6.27 23.01 -2.60
CA ARG A 49 -5.02 22.29 -2.34
C ARG A 49 -4.65 22.47 -0.85
N PRO A 50 -3.65 21.77 -0.32
CA PRO A 50 -3.63 20.49 0.38
C PRO A 50 -3.81 20.64 1.92
N ARG A 51 -4.82 21.36 2.39
CA ARG A 51 -5.00 21.60 3.84
C ARG A 51 -5.24 20.32 4.66
N SER A 52 -5.68 19.23 4.02
CA SER A 52 -5.81 17.91 4.67
C SER A 52 -4.48 17.19 4.85
N ALA A 53 -3.61 17.14 3.82
CA ALA A 53 -2.34 16.42 3.94
C ALA A 53 -1.41 17.05 4.99
N ALA A 54 -1.34 18.39 5.03
CA ALA A 54 -0.56 19.07 6.06
C ALA A 54 -1.13 18.86 7.47
N ALA A 55 -2.46 18.78 7.61
CA ALA A 55 -3.09 18.46 8.88
C ALA A 55 -2.82 17.01 9.30
N ASP A 56 -2.85 16.08 8.34
CA ASP A 56 -2.59 14.66 8.61
C ASP A 56 -1.15 14.46 9.12
N THR A 57 -0.17 15.10 8.45
CA THR A 57 1.22 15.12 8.90
C THR A 57 1.35 15.73 10.29
N ALA A 58 0.75 16.89 10.55
CA ALA A 58 0.83 17.55 11.85
C ALA A 58 0.26 16.68 12.99
N ILE A 59 -0.81 15.93 12.72
CA ILE A 59 -1.43 15.00 13.68
C ILE A 59 -0.52 13.82 13.97
N ILE A 60 0.02 13.17 12.93
CA ILE A 60 0.95 12.04 13.08
C ILE A 60 2.21 12.47 13.85
N GLU A 61 2.80 13.60 13.47
CA GLU A 61 3.98 14.12 14.17
C GLU A 61 3.69 14.51 15.61
N ALA A 62 2.50 15.03 15.92
CA ALA A 62 2.11 15.31 17.29
C ALA A 62 2.07 14.03 18.13
N VAL A 63 1.51 12.94 17.59
CA VAL A 63 1.52 11.63 18.25
C VAL A 63 2.95 11.16 18.50
N LEU A 64 3.81 11.20 17.49
CA LEU A 64 5.21 10.78 17.60
C LEU A 64 5.94 11.58 18.68
N ARG A 65 5.87 12.92 18.65
CA ARG A 65 6.49 13.80 19.66
C ARG A 65 5.99 13.52 21.07
N MET A 66 4.69 13.24 21.24
CA MET A 66 4.14 12.92 22.55
C MET A 66 4.74 11.61 23.11
N ILE A 67 4.87 10.59 22.27
CA ILE A 67 5.46 9.30 22.66
C ILE A 67 6.97 9.47 22.93
N GLU A 68 7.68 10.26 22.13
CA GLU A 68 9.09 10.61 22.35
C GLU A 68 9.30 11.29 23.70
N ASN A 69 8.37 12.15 24.10
CA ASN A 69 8.36 12.83 25.39
C ASN A 69 7.84 11.95 26.55
N GLY A 70 7.67 10.64 26.33
CA GLY A 70 7.36 9.67 27.37
C GLY A 70 5.87 9.42 27.61
N ALA A 71 4.97 9.96 26.79
CA ALA A 71 3.54 9.63 26.92
C ALA A 71 3.29 8.16 26.53
N SER A 72 2.60 7.43 27.39
CA SER A 72 2.08 6.11 27.06
C SER A 72 0.89 6.22 26.09
N ILE A 73 0.63 5.16 25.31
CA ILE A 73 -0.53 5.15 24.40
C ILE A 73 -1.86 5.27 25.15
N GLY A 74 -1.93 4.81 26.41
CA GLY A 74 -3.10 4.98 27.26
C GLY A 74 -3.45 6.44 27.53
N GLU A 75 -2.45 7.30 27.70
CA GLU A 75 -2.59 8.73 27.99
C GLU A 75 -2.87 9.58 26.74
N LEU A 76 -2.84 8.96 25.56
CA LEU A 76 -3.24 9.60 24.31
C LEU A 76 -4.76 9.55 24.16
N SER A 77 -5.38 10.72 24.08
CA SER A 77 -6.77 10.88 23.64
C SER A 77 -6.81 11.64 22.31
N MET A 78 -7.87 11.42 21.53
CA MET A 78 -8.05 12.11 20.25
C MET A 78 -8.11 13.63 20.44
N GLU A 79 -8.71 14.10 21.54
CA GLU A 79 -8.78 15.51 21.91
C GLU A 79 -7.42 16.10 22.25
N ARG A 80 -6.61 15.35 23.00
CA ARG A 80 -5.25 15.77 23.36
C ARG A 80 -4.41 15.87 22.09
N ILE A 81 -4.45 14.86 21.24
CA ILE A 81 -3.74 14.85 19.96
C ILE A 81 -4.17 16.03 19.08
N ALA A 82 -5.47 16.30 18.94
CA ALA A 82 -5.97 17.43 18.16
C ALA A 82 -5.39 18.77 18.66
N ARG A 83 -5.35 18.95 19.99
CA ARG A 83 -4.79 20.15 20.62
C ARG A 83 -3.29 20.27 20.37
N GLU A 84 -2.51 19.21 20.58
CA GLU A 84 -1.06 19.23 20.36
C GLU A 84 -0.70 19.43 18.87
N ALA A 85 -1.55 18.95 17.96
CA ALA A 85 -1.39 19.15 16.52
C ALA A 85 -1.89 20.53 16.02
N GLY A 86 -2.53 21.33 16.88
CA GLY A 86 -3.09 22.64 16.51
C GLY A 86 -4.28 22.56 15.54
N VAL A 87 -5.05 21.47 15.57
CA VAL A 87 -6.20 21.23 14.69
C VAL A 87 -7.50 21.07 15.47
N GLY A 88 -8.64 21.35 14.82
CA GLY A 88 -9.95 21.10 15.42
C GLY A 88 -10.26 19.60 15.54
N LYS A 89 -11.02 19.20 16.57
CA LYS A 89 -11.42 17.79 16.79
C LYS A 89 -12.09 17.16 15.57
N ALA A 90 -12.99 17.90 14.92
CA ALA A 90 -13.70 17.45 13.72
C ALA A 90 -12.74 17.12 12.56
N THR A 91 -11.57 17.77 12.49
CA THR A 91 -10.53 17.48 11.49
C THR A 91 -9.94 16.09 11.73
N VAL A 92 -9.65 15.73 12.98
CA VAL A 92 -9.09 14.42 13.34
C VAL A 92 -10.11 13.32 13.10
N TYR A 93 -11.33 13.46 13.64
CA TYR A 93 -12.37 12.43 13.56
C TYR A 93 -12.88 12.18 12.13
N ARG A 94 -12.79 13.17 11.24
CA ARG A 94 -13.13 12.97 9.82
C ARG A 94 -12.20 11.96 9.13
N ARG A 95 -10.95 11.87 9.58
CA ARG A 95 -9.93 11.00 8.97
C ARG A 95 -9.74 9.70 9.76
N TRP A 96 -9.74 9.78 11.08
CA TRP A 96 -9.59 8.64 11.97
C TRP A 96 -10.79 8.51 12.89
N PRO A 97 -11.64 7.50 12.71
CA PRO A 97 -12.82 7.29 13.55
C PRO A 97 -12.44 7.01 15.02
N GLY A 98 -11.20 6.59 15.30
CA GLY A 98 -10.69 6.40 16.64
C GLY A 98 -9.16 6.27 16.71
N LYS A 99 -8.65 6.17 17.94
CA LYS A 99 -7.20 6.10 18.23
C LYS A 99 -6.52 4.94 17.51
N GLY A 100 -7.16 3.77 17.44
CA GLY A 100 -6.60 2.60 16.75
C GLY A 100 -6.26 2.87 15.28
N ALA A 101 -7.21 3.42 14.52
CA ALA A 101 -7.01 3.80 13.13
C ALA A 101 -5.88 4.84 12.96
N LEU A 102 -5.78 5.81 13.88
CA LEU A 102 -4.68 6.77 13.87
C LEU A 102 -3.33 6.10 14.17
N MET A 103 -3.27 5.20 15.15
CA MET A 103 -2.04 4.48 15.47
C MET A 103 -1.56 3.58 14.33
N LEU A 104 -2.48 3.03 13.53
CA LEU A 104 -2.13 2.30 12.33
C LEU A 104 -1.45 3.20 11.30
N ASP A 105 -1.97 4.40 11.06
CA ASP A 105 -1.36 5.37 10.14
C ASP A 105 -0.02 5.92 10.69
N VAL A 106 0.10 6.11 12.00
CA VAL A 106 1.39 6.42 12.64
C VAL A 106 2.39 5.31 12.36
N MET A 107 2.01 4.04 12.53
CA MET A 107 2.89 2.91 12.22
C MET A 107 3.26 2.85 10.72
N ARG A 108 2.31 3.15 9.83
CA ARG A 108 2.57 3.28 8.37
C ARG A 108 3.51 4.43 8.04
N SER A 109 3.44 5.55 8.77
CA SER A 109 4.33 6.70 8.57
C SER A 109 5.76 6.44 9.00
N LEU A 110 5.95 5.54 9.97
CA LEU A 110 7.26 5.04 10.39
C LEU A 110 7.81 3.98 9.42
N ASP A 111 6.98 3.51 8.49
CA ASP A 111 7.39 2.58 7.47
C ASP A 111 7.90 3.31 6.23
N GLU A 112 9.20 3.14 5.98
CA GLU A 112 9.83 3.67 4.77
C GLU A 112 9.31 2.96 3.51
N THR A 113 9.38 3.66 2.38
CA THR A 113 9.15 3.06 1.06
C THR A 113 10.30 2.10 0.76
N GLY A 114 9.97 0.93 0.18
CA GLY A 114 10.99 -0.05 -0.22
C GLY A 114 11.98 0.52 -1.25
N PRO A 115 13.14 -0.13 -1.42
CA PRO A 115 14.13 0.31 -2.39
C PRO A 115 13.57 0.20 -3.82
N PRO A 116 14.04 1.03 -4.76
CA PRO A 116 13.81 0.76 -6.17
C PRO A 116 14.49 -0.55 -6.55
N LEU A 117 13.79 -1.38 -7.34
CA LEU A 117 14.29 -2.66 -7.84
C LEU A 117 14.38 -2.55 -9.36
N ASP A 118 15.59 -2.60 -9.91
CA ASP A 118 15.81 -2.35 -11.34
C ASP A 118 15.62 -3.61 -12.19
N GLY A 119 15.71 -4.80 -11.57
CA GLY A 119 15.62 -6.08 -12.26
C GLY A 119 16.82 -6.45 -13.11
N ALA A 120 17.92 -5.70 -13.06
CA ALA A 120 19.11 -5.97 -13.84
C ALA A 120 19.93 -7.13 -13.24
N SER A 121 19.86 -7.30 -11.92
CA SER A 121 20.58 -8.32 -11.17
C SER A 121 19.69 -8.86 -10.06
N LEU A 122 19.34 -10.16 -10.14
CA LEU A 122 18.59 -10.85 -9.08
C LEU A 122 19.26 -10.68 -7.72
N ARG A 123 20.59 -10.85 -7.68
CA ARG A 123 21.38 -10.73 -6.46
C ARG A 123 21.25 -9.33 -5.86
N ASP A 124 21.41 -8.29 -6.66
CA ASP A 124 21.44 -6.92 -6.14
C ASP A 124 20.05 -6.44 -5.69
N ASP A 125 18.99 -6.87 -6.38
CA ASP A 125 17.61 -6.66 -5.94
C ASP A 125 17.33 -7.35 -4.59
N LEU A 126 17.76 -8.61 -4.42
CA LEU A 126 17.61 -9.34 -3.17
C LEU A 126 18.42 -8.70 -2.02
N VAL A 127 19.66 -8.29 -2.28
CA VAL A 127 20.49 -7.58 -1.31
C VAL A 127 19.81 -6.27 -0.90
N SER A 128 19.27 -5.52 -1.86
CA SER A 128 18.56 -4.26 -1.59
C SER A 128 17.35 -4.48 -0.68
N LEU A 129 16.55 -5.52 -0.93
CA LEU A 129 15.41 -5.89 -0.10
C LEU A 129 15.82 -6.30 1.31
N LEU A 130 16.87 -7.11 1.46
CA LEU A 130 17.35 -7.59 2.76
C LEU A 130 18.04 -6.47 3.55
N GLU A 131 18.76 -5.58 2.90
CA GLU A 131 19.38 -4.41 3.52
C GLU A 131 18.30 -3.44 4.02
N PHE A 132 17.23 -3.25 3.25
CA PHE A 132 16.06 -2.50 3.69
C PHE A 132 15.43 -3.13 4.95
N LEU A 133 15.27 -4.45 4.97
CA LEU A 133 14.77 -5.18 6.13
C LEU A 133 15.71 -5.03 7.35
N ARG A 134 17.03 -5.09 7.15
CA ARG A 134 18.04 -4.92 8.19
C ARG A 134 17.94 -3.55 8.85
N ARG A 135 17.87 -2.47 8.06
CA ARG A 135 17.73 -1.08 8.54
C ARG A 135 16.47 -0.90 9.35
N ARG A 136 15.34 -1.46 8.90
CA ARG A 136 14.08 -1.44 9.65
C ARG A 136 14.18 -2.20 10.97
N GLY A 137 14.86 -3.34 10.99
CA GLY A 137 15.16 -4.07 12.21
C GLY A 137 15.94 -3.22 13.22
N LEU A 138 16.98 -2.50 12.77
CA LEU A 138 17.76 -1.58 13.59
C LEU A 138 16.92 -0.39 14.09
N ALA A 139 16.14 0.25 13.22
CA ALA A 139 15.25 1.35 13.60
C ALA A 139 14.28 0.93 14.71
N LYS A 140 13.69 -0.27 14.61
CA LYS A 140 12.81 -0.83 15.63
C LYS A 140 13.53 -1.09 16.96
N ARG A 141 14.74 -1.63 16.92
CA ARG A 141 15.56 -1.88 18.13
C ARG A 141 16.00 -0.59 18.81
N ASN A 142 16.30 0.45 18.04
CA ASN A 142 16.84 1.70 18.58
C ASN A 142 15.75 2.71 18.96
N SER A 143 14.54 2.58 18.40
CA SER A 143 13.43 3.51 18.66
C SER A 143 12.43 2.98 19.70
N ALA A 144 12.42 3.60 20.88
CA ALA A 144 11.42 3.34 21.91
C ALA A 144 9.99 3.66 21.42
N VAL A 145 9.85 4.71 20.60
CA VAL A 145 8.58 5.09 19.96
C VAL A 145 8.06 3.94 19.10
N MET A 146 8.90 3.42 18.21
CA MET A 146 8.51 2.35 17.28
C MET A 146 8.11 1.08 18.04
N ARG A 147 8.83 0.71 19.11
CA ARG A 147 8.44 -0.42 19.97
C ARG A 147 7.07 -0.21 20.62
N THR A 148 6.84 0.96 21.19
CA THR A 148 5.58 1.32 21.85
C THR A 148 4.40 1.29 20.87
N VAL A 149 4.56 1.86 19.68
CA VAL A 149 3.52 1.87 18.64
C VAL A 149 3.21 0.45 18.17
N VAL A 150 4.22 -0.34 17.83
CA VAL A 150 4.05 -1.72 17.35
C VAL A 150 3.37 -2.59 18.40
N SER A 151 3.81 -2.52 19.66
CA SER A 151 3.19 -3.25 20.77
C SER A 151 1.70 -2.93 20.92
N HIS A 152 1.34 -1.65 20.80
CA HIS A 152 -0.06 -1.24 20.92
C HIS A 152 -0.94 -1.73 19.77
N VAL A 153 -0.43 -1.71 18.53
CA VAL A 153 -1.17 -2.22 17.37
C VAL A 153 -1.29 -3.75 17.46
N GLN A 154 -0.24 -4.46 17.88
CA GLN A 154 -0.27 -5.92 18.07
C GLN A 154 -1.33 -6.37 19.07
N ALA A 155 -1.61 -5.58 20.11
CA ALA A 155 -2.64 -5.87 21.09
C ALA A 155 -4.08 -5.74 20.53
N GLN A 156 -4.25 -5.25 19.30
CA GLN A 156 -5.55 -5.05 18.62
C GLN A 156 -5.62 -5.93 17.37
N PRO A 157 -6.28 -7.11 17.44
CA PRO A 157 -6.26 -8.10 16.36
C PRO A 157 -6.67 -7.57 14.98
N GLU A 158 -7.70 -6.73 14.93
CA GLU A 158 -8.20 -6.15 13.67
C GLU A 158 -7.18 -5.21 13.01
N LEU A 159 -6.53 -4.34 13.79
CA LEU A 159 -5.51 -3.42 13.28
C LEU A 159 -4.23 -4.16 12.89
N TRP A 160 -3.86 -5.18 13.67
CA TRP A 160 -2.72 -6.03 13.35
C TRP A 160 -2.93 -6.78 12.03
N ALA A 161 -4.13 -7.33 11.82
CA ALA A 161 -4.52 -7.95 10.57
C ALA A 161 -4.50 -6.96 9.40
N GLU A 162 -5.02 -5.75 9.59
CA GLU A 162 -4.99 -4.70 8.56
C GLU A 162 -3.56 -4.31 8.17
N TYR A 163 -2.67 -4.14 9.15
CA TYR A 163 -1.25 -3.88 8.90
C TYR A 163 -0.58 -5.02 8.12
N HIS A 164 -0.86 -6.28 8.48
CA HIS A 164 -0.34 -7.42 7.73
C HIS A 164 -0.83 -7.42 6.29
N ASN A 165 -2.13 -7.17 6.12
CA ASN A 165 -2.80 -7.22 4.83
C ASN A 165 -2.36 -6.12 3.87
N THR A 166 -1.85 -5.00 4.37
CA THR A 166 -1.49 -3.83 3.57
C THR A 166 0.01 -3.68 3.45
N VAL A 167 0.71 -3.66 4.57
CA VAL A 167 2.13 -3.27 4.62
C VAL A 167 3.06 -4.48 4.55
N VAL A 168 2.76 -5.53 5.33
CA VAL A 168 3.60 -6.75 5.32
C VAL A 168 3.43 -7.48 3.98
N ARG A 169 2.19 -7.61 3.49
CA ARG A 169 1.89 -8.24 2.21
C ARG A 169 2.58 -7.56 1.03
N ALA A 170 2.54 -6.23 0.93
CA ALA A 170 3.18 -5.53 -0.19
C ALA A 170 4.70 -5.79 -0.28
N ARG A 171 5.38 -5.92 0.87
CA ARG A 171 6.82 -6.25 0.93
C ARG A 171 7.09 -7.69 0.53
N HIS A 172 6.23 -8.59 1.01
CA HIS A 172 6.27 -9.98 0.64
C HIS A 172 6.10 -10.15 -0.88
N GLU A 173 5.10 -9.49 -1.47
CA GLU A 173 4.86 -9.48 -2.92
C GLU A 173 6.06 -8.96 -3.70
N ALA A 174 6.71 -7.87 -3.25
CA ALA A 174 7.92 -7.35 -3.90
C ALA A 174 9.07 -8.37 -3.94
N LEU A 175 9.28 -9.12 -2.85
CA LEU A 175 10.27 -10.20 -2.81
C LEU A 175 9.88 -11.35 -3.75
N ILE A 176 8.62 -11.78 -3.72
CA ILE A 176 8.11 -12.84 -4.57
C ILE A 176 8.26 -12.46 -6.06
N ASP A 177 8.03 -11.21 -6.43
CA ASP A 177 8.19 -10.74 -7.82
C ASP A 177 9.65 -10.77 -8.27
N VAL A 178 10.60 -10.42 -7.40
CA VAL A 178 12.04 -10.58 -7.66
C VAL A 178 12.39 -12.05 -7.89
N LEU A 179 11.94 -12.95 -7.02
CA LEU A 179 12.23 -14.37 -7.12
C LEU A 179 11.60 -15.01 -8.37
N ARG A 180 10.36 -14.65 -8.70
CA ARG A 180 9.68 -15.11 -9.93
C ARG A 180 10.43 -14.67 -11.19
N ARG A 181 10.97 -13.45 -11.23
CA ARG A 181 11.84 -13.01 -12.33
C ARG A 181 13.11 -13.86 -12.40
N GLY A 182 13.75 -14.14 -11.26
CA GLY A 182 14.92 -15.03 -11.19
C GLY A 182 14.64 -16.43 -11.74
N VAL A 183 13.48 -17.02 -11.41
CA VAL A 183 13.06 -18.31 -11.99
C VAL A 183 12.83 -18.20 -13.50
N ALA A 184 12.13 -17.16 -13.97
CA ALA A 184 11.86 -16.95 -15.39
C ALA A 184 13.14 -16.76 -16.23
N ASN A 185 14.18 -16.15 -15.65
CA ASN A 185 15.49 -15.94 -16.27
C ASN A 185 16.41 -17.17 -16.17
N GLY A 186 16.02 -18.23 -15.45
CA GLY A 186 16.84 -19.41 -15.21
C GLY A 186 17.95 -19.21 -14.18
N GLU A 187 17.89 -18.14 -13.38
CA GLU A 187 18.85 -17.84 -12.30
C GLU A 187 18.54 -18.63 -11.01
N ILE A 188 17.28 -19.06 -10.84
CA ILE A 188 16.79 -19.91 -9.74
C ILE A 188 16.14 -21.16 -10.33
N ARG A 189 16.38 -22.33 -9.73
CA ARG A 189 15.74 -23.59 -10.14
C ARG A 189 14.22 -23.55 -9.93
N ALA A 190 13.47 -24.04 -10.93
CA ALA A 190 12.01 -23.99 -10.95
C ALA A 190 11.32 -25.15 -10.19
N ASP A 191 12.08 -26.10 -9.64
CA ASP A 191 11.55 -27.26 -8.90
C ASP A 191 11.27 -26.95 -7.42
N HIS A 192 11.72 -25.81 -6.91
CA HIS A 192 11.48 -25.34 -5.55
C HIS A 192 10.31 -24.36 -5.48
N ASP A 193 9.58 -24.42 -4.37
CA ASP A 193 8.52 -23.47 -4.07
C ASP A 193 9.09 -22.08 -3.74
N VAL A 194 8.62 -21.06 -4.47
CA VAL A 194 9.12 -19.68 -4.37
C VAL A 194 8.84 -19.08 -2.99
N GLU A 195 7.72 -19.45 -2.36
CA GLU A 195 7.37 -19.01 -1.00
C GLU A 195 8.39 -19.52 0.01
N THR A 196 8.73 -20.81 -0.08
CA THR A 196 9.78 -21.41 0.75
C THR A 196 11.15 -20.74 0.53
N ILE A 197 11.51 -20.41 -0.72
CA ILE A 197 12.75 -19.68 -1.00
C ILE A 197 12.72 -18.28 -0.37
N ALA A 198 11.59 -17.57 -0.46
CA ALA A 198 11.43 -16.25 0.15
C ALA A 198 11.69 -16.30 1.66
N ASP A 199 11.13 -17.30 2.35
CA ASP A 199 11.33 -17.54 3.78
C ASP A 199 12.82 -17.77 4.13
N LEU A 200 13.59 -18.43 3.27
CA LEU A 200 15.02 -18.64 3.48
C LEU A 200 15.82 -17.33 3.43
N PHE A 201 15.44 -16.38 2.57
CA PHE A 201 16.10 -15.07 2.50
C PHE A 201 15.73 -14.19 3.70
N VAL A 202 14.45 -14.10 4.08
CA VAL A 202 14.01 -13.16 5.12
C VAL A 202 14.11 -13.72 6.54
N GLY A 203 13.97 -15.04 6.70
CA GLY A 203 13.90 -15.73 7.98
C GLY A 203 15.07 -15.43 8.91
N PRO A 204 16.33 -15.60 8.47
CA PRO A 204 17.50 -15.31 9.31
C PRO A 204 17.56 -13.85 9.78
N MET A 205 17.21 -12.91 8.89
CA MET A 205 17.18 -11.48 9.19
C MET A 205 16.08 -11.15 10.22
N LEU A 206 14.86 -11.67 10.03
CA LEU A 206 13.74 -11.49 10.96
C LEU A 206 14.02 -12.13 12.32
N ALA A 207 14.57 -13.34 12.33
CA ALA A 207 14.93 -14.05 13.55
C ALA A 207 15.94 -13.24 14.38
N ARG A 208 16.97 -12.67 13.73
CA ARG A 208 17.85 -11.70 14.40
C ARG A 208 17.05 -10.51 14.90
N ALA A 209 16.37 -9.78 14.00
CA ALA A 209 15.70 -8.54 14.33
C ALA A 209 14.66 -8.63 15.48
N ILE A 210 13.97 -9.78 15.61
CA ILE A 210 12.81 -9.93 16.52
C ILE A 210 13.09 -10.91 17.67
N LEU A 211 13.71 -12.07 17.41
CA LEU A 211 13.82 -13.16 18.38
C LEU A 211 15.17 -13.21 19.08
N HIS A 212 16.22 -12.76 18.39
CA HIS A 212 17.60 -12.84 18.85
C HIS A 212 18.19 -11.44 18.96
N GLU A 213 17.61 -10.61 19.84
CA GLU A 213 18.06 -9.23 20.05
C GLU A 213 19.55 -9.14 20.44
N TRP A 214 20.09 -10.19 21.06
CA TRP A 214 21.52 -10.33 21.38
C TRP A 214 22.43 -10.53 20.15
N LYS A 215 21.88 -10.87 18.99
CA LYS A 215 22.62 -10.95 17.73
C LYS A 215 22.61 -9.61 17.03
N GLU A 216 23.77 -9.20 16.53
CA GLU A 216 23.93 -7.99 15.75
C GLU A 216 23.33 -8.11 14.34
N LEU A 217 23.07 -6.95 13.76
CA LEU A 217 22.66 -6.74 12.37
C LEU A 217 23.75 -5.95 11.63
N PRO A 218 24.97 -6.51 11.48
CA PRO A 218 26.10 -5.79 10.89
C PRO A 218 25.84 -5.46 9.41
N GLU A 219 26.59 -4.49 8.89
CA GLU A 219 26.72 -4.30 7.44
C GLU A 219 27.29 -5.58 6.79
N GLY A 220 26.94 -5.85 5.54
CA GLY A 220 27.33 -7.09 4.84
C GLY A 220 26.43 -8.30 5.11
N LEU A 221 25.59 -8.26 6.16
CA LEU A 221 24.72 -9.40 6.50
C LEU A 221 23.70 -9.72 5.40
N ALA A 222 23.24 -8.72 4.64
CA ALA A 222 22.29 -8.93 3.55
C ALA A 222 22.96 -9.73 2.42
N GLU A 223 24.16 -9.32 2.03
CA GLU A 223 25.01 -9.98 1.04
C GLU A 223 25.32 -11.41 1.44
N ASP A 224 25.77 -11.63 2.69
CA ASP A 224 26.09 -12.97 3.20
C ASP A 224 24.91 -13.93 3.11
N ILE A 225 23.71 -13.47 3.51
CA ILE A 225 22.49 -14.29 3.43
C ILE A 225 22.12 -14.56 1.97
N VAL A 226 22.16 -13.54 1.12
CA VAL A 226 21.80 -13.69 -0.30
C VAL A 226 22.71 -14.68 -0.99
N ASP A 227 24.02 -14.54 -0.82
CA ASP A 227 25.01 -15.38 -1.47
C ASP A 227 24.89 -16.83 -1.02
N MET A 228 24.76 -17.07 0.29
CA MET A 228 24.62 -18.41 0.85
C MET A 228 23.35 -19.12 0.35
N VAL A 229 22.21 -18.41 0.28
CA VAL A 229 20.97 -19.01 -0.23
C VAL A 229 21.07 -19.24 -1.74
N LEU A 230 21.58 -18.29 -2.52
CA LEU A 230 21.75 -18.42 -3.97
C LEU A 230 22.67 -19.60 -4.33
N GLU A 231 23.78 -19.79 -3.63
CA GLU A 231 24.64 -20.96 -3.82
C GLU A 231 23.88 -22.30 -3.65
N GLY A 232 22.90 -22.34 -2.76
CA GLY A 232 22.06 -23.52 -2.54
C GLY A 232 20.90 -23.71 -3.53
N VAL A 233 20.47 -22.66 -4.25
CA VAL A 233 19.29 -22.71 -5.14
C VAL A 233 19.61 -22.51 -6.63
N ARG A 234 20.87 -22.27 -6.99
CA ARG A 234 21.34 -22.21 -8.38
C ARG A 234 21.16 -23.56 -9.12
N PRO A 235 21.04 -23.53 -10.47
CA PRO A 235 20.95 -24.73 -11.31
C PRO A 235 22.00 -25.79 -11.03
#